data_AF-A0A2M6W9K0-F1
#
_entry.id   AF-A0A2M6W9K0-F1
#
_cell.length_a   1.000
_cell.length_b   1.000
_cell.length_c   1.000
_cell.angle_alpha   90.00
_cell.angle_beta   90.00
_cell.angle_gamma   90.00
#
_symmetry.space_group_name_H-M   'P 1'
#
loop_
_entity.id
_entity.type
_entity.pdbx_description
1 polymer ?
#
loop_
_entity_poly.entity_id
_entity_poly.type
_entity_poly.pdbx_seq_one_letter_code
_entity_poly.pdbx_strand_id
1 'polypeptide(L)'
;MIDGQKMSKSLGNVISPQQLIDLFGVDGARYLIARSFPSENDSDVGIERFKEKYNADLANNLGNLLSRVCKLGEGLTVEEEKFEIEKKYIELIDNLKFDEAIGWVFENYVDKSNNRLNEVAPWKLEADDAKRIEVLTECAQNLKRAAIYLQAVMPGTSENILKQLDGKIRALAGGLFPRI
;
A
#
# COMPACT_ATOMS: atom_id res chain seq x y z
N MET A 1 13.26 4.93 -20.02
CA MET A 1 13.51 3.88 -21.03
C MET A 1 12.62 2.68 -20.76
N ILE A 2 12.41 1.77 -21.72
CA ILE A 2 11.84 0.45 -21.47
C ILE A 2 12.88 -0.61 -21.78
N ASP A 3 13.29 -1.36 -20.76
CA ASP A 3 14.36 -2.35 -20.79
C ASP A 3 15.63 -1.82 -21.51
N GLY A 4 16.04 -0.60 -21.17
CA GLY A 4 17.22 0.07 -21.72
C GLY A 4 17.04 0.67 -23.12
N GLN A 5 15.84 0.64 -23.69
CA GLN A 5 15.54 1.24 -25.00
C GLN A 5 14.69 2.51 -24.89
N LYS A 6 14.88 3.46 -25.82
CA LYS A 6 13.94 4.58 -25.97
C LYS A 6 12.55 4.03 -26.32
N MET A 7 11.52 4.56 -25.66
CA MET A 7 10.14 4.27 -26.04
C MET A 7 9.88 4.80 -27.44
N SER A 8 9.46 3.94 -28.37
CA SER A 8 8.98 4.38 -29.66
C SER A 8 7.84 3.49 -30.12
N LYS A 9 6.84 4.11 -30.76
CA LYS A 9 5.75 3.37 -31.42
C LYS A 9 6.28 2.41 -32.50
N SER A 10 7.43 2.72 -33.11
CA SER A 10 8.05 1.88 -34.14
C SER A 10 8.77 0.64 -33.59
N LEU A 11 9.22 0.66 -32.33
CA LEU A 11 9.84 -0.47 -31.64
C LEU A 11 8.80 -1.37 -30.94
N GLY A 12 7.53 -0.95 -30.89
CA GLY A 12 6.45 -1.68 -30.22
C GLY A 12 6.57 -1.74 -28.70
N ASN A 13 7.54 -1.02 -28.12
CA ASN A 13 7.85 -1.02 -26.68
C ASN A 13 7.14 0.11 -25.94
N VAL A 14 5.93 0.51 -26.35
CA VAL A 14 5.17 1.59 -25.67
C VAL A 14 4.19 0.96 -24.68
N ILE A 15 4.33 1.27 -23.40
CA ILE A 15 3.35 0.89 -22.38
C ILE A 15 2.21 1.92 -22.41
N SER A 16 0.99 1.47 -22.73
CA SER A 16 -0.18 2.35 -22.72
C SER A 16 -0.82 2.44 -21.32
N PRO A 17 -1.47 3.56 -20.95
CA PRO A 17 -2.23 3.64 -19.70
C PRO A 17 -3.29 2.54 -19.57
N GLN A 18 -3.97 2.19 -20.66
CA GLN A 18 -4.98 1.12 -20.66
C GLN A 18 -4.35 -0.23 -20.31
N GLN A 19 -3.18 -0.55 -20.88
CA GLN A 19 -2.45 -1.77 -20.55
C GLN A 19 -2.08 -1.85 -19.06
N LEU A 20 -1.70 -0.72 -18.44
CA LEU A 20 -1.43 -0.70 -17.00
C LEU A 20 -2.70 -0.93 -16.18
N ILE A 21 -3.82 -0.33 -16.57
CA ILE A 21 -5.11 -0.51 -15.88
C ILE A 21 -5.58 -1.96 -16.01
N ASP A 22 -5.48 -2.55 -17.20
CA ASP A 22 -5.93 -3.93 -17.45
C ASP A 22 -5.13 -4.95 -16.64
N LEU A 23 -3.83 -4.69 -16.44
CA LEU A 23 -2.95 -5.58 -15.67
C LEU A 23 -3.04 -5.33 -14.16
N PHE A 24 -2.96 -4.07 -13.73
CA PHE A 24 -2.73 -3.71 -12.32
C PHE A 24 -3.95 -3.09 -11.63
N GLY A 25 -5.04 -2.84 -12.36
CA GLY A 25 -6.14 -2.01 -11.91
C GLY A 25 -5.79 -0.53 -11.87
N VAL A 26 -6.79 0.34 -11.67
CA VAL A 26 -6.63 1.80 -11.68
C VAL A 26 -5.64 2.27 -10.62
N ASP A 27 -5.82 1.82 -9.38
CA ASP A 27 -4.96 2.24 -8.27
C ASP A 27 -3.56 1.63 -8.34
N GLY A 28 -3.44 0.37 -8.76
CA GLY A 28 -2.14 -0.26 -8.99
C GLY A 28 -1.35 0.47 -10.08
N ALA A 29 -1.99 0.86 -11.18
CA ALA A 29 -1.37 1.66 -12.23
C ALA A 29 -0.92 3.04 -11.72
N ARG A 30 -1.77 3.74 -10.96
CA ARG A 30 -1.44 5.04 -10.35
C ARG A 30 -0.25 4.93 -9.40
N TYR A 31 -0.23 3.91 -8.56
CA TYR A 31 0.87 3.62 -7.64
C TYR A 31 2.18 3.39 -8.38
N LEU A 32 2.18 2.51 -9.39
CA LEU A 32 3.39 2.17 -10.14
C LEU A 32 3.98 3.41 -10.81
N ILE A 33 3.14 4.24 -11.43
CA ILE A 33 3.60 5.49 -12.03
C ILE A 33 4.17 6.42 -10.95
N ALA A 34 3.44 6.67 -9.86
CA ALA A 34 3.90 7.59 -8.83
C ALA A 34 5.18 7.12 -8.11
N ARG A 35 5.43 5.81 -8.04
CA ARG A 35 6.58 5.22 -7.33
C ARG A 35 7.77 4.89 -8.23
N SER A 36 7.59 4.80 -9.54
CA SER A 36 8.64 4.37 -10.49
C SER A 36 9.27 5.50 -11.31
N PHE A 37 8.83 6.74 -11.16
CA PHE A 37 9.44 7.90 -11.81
C PHE A 37 9.97 8.90 -10.76
N PRO A 38 11.16 8.66 -10.17
CA PRO A 38 11.89 9.65 -9.39
C PRO A 38 12.08 10.95 -10.18
N SER A 39 12.00 12.07 -9.46
CA SER A 39 12.07 13.42 -10.03
C SER A 39 13.43 13.76 -10.67
N GLU A 40 14.49 13.04 -10.34
CA GLU A 40 15.87 13.41 -10.72
C GLU A 40 16.53 12.49 -11.75
N ASN A 41 15.99 11.30 -12.06
CA ASN A 41 16.67 10.32 -12.93
C ASN A 41 15.75 9.68 -13.98
N ASP A 42 16.29 9.45 -15.18
CA ASP A 42 15.65 8.68 -16.23
C ASP A 42 15.44 7.24 -15.77
N SER A 43 14.18 6.87 -15.52
CA SER A 43 13.84 5.55 -14.99
C SER A 43 13.72 4.51 -16.11
N ASP A 44 14.34 3.36 -15.89
CA ASP A 44 14.14 2.17 -16.73
C ASP A 44 12.91 1.42 -16.22
N VAL A 45 11.79 1.60 -16.93
CA VAL A 45 10.48 1.07 -16.57
C VAL A 45 10.12 -0.07 -17.52
N GLY A 46 9.51 -1.14 -17.04
CA GLY A 46 9.12 -2.26 -17.90
C GLY A 46 7.94 -2.98 -17.29
N ILE A 47 7.13 -3.67 -18.11
CA ILE A 47 5.96 -4.40 -17.60
C ILE A 47 6.37 -5.44 -16.56
N GLU A 48 7.47 -6.15 -16.77
CA GLU A 48 7.95 -7.14 -15.80
C GLU A 48 8.42 -6.49 -14.49
N ARG A 49 9.18 -5.38 -14.56
CA ARG A 49 9.54 -4.61 -13.36
C ARG A 49 8.31 -4.08 -12.61
N PHE A 50 7.28 -3.66 -13.34
CA PHE A 50 6.02 -3.24 -12.75
C PHE A 50 5.26 -4.39 -12.09
N LYS A 51 5.24 -5.59 -12.69
CA LYS A 51 4.70 -6.78 -12.04
C LYS A 51 5.44 -7.13 -10.76
N GLU A 52 6.78 -7.15 -10.81
CA GLU A 52 7.61 -7.40 -9.63
C GLU A 52 7.30 -6.42 -8.51
N LYS A 53 7.27 -5.12 -8.82
CA LYS A 53 6.99 -4.05 -7.86
C LYS A 53 5.55 -4.12 -7.32
N TYR A 54 4.57 -4.35 -8.20
CA TYR A 54 3.18 -4.52 -7.81
C TYR A 54 3.02 -5.70 -6.84
N ASN A 55 3.60 -6.85 -7.18
CA ASN A 55 3.53 -8.04 -6.35
C ASN A 55 4.24 -7.84 -5.01
N ALA A 56 5.42 -7.22 -5.00
CA ALA A 56 6.18 -6.96 -3.78
C ALA A 56 5.45 -5.97 -2.86
N ASP A 57 5.13 -4.77 -3.37
CA ASP A 57 4.66 -3.66 -2.54
C ASP A 57 3.15 -3.75 -2.29
N LEU A 58 2.34 -4.04 -3.30
CA LEU A 58 0.89 -4.02 -3.16
C LEU A 58 0.36 -5.37 -2.69
N ALA A 59 0.64 -6.46 -3.41
CA ALA A 59 0.07 -7.76 -3.07
C ALA A 59 0.68 -8.38 -1.79
N ASN A 60 2.00 -8.46 -1.72
CA ASN A 60 2.70 -9.19 -0.65
C ASN A 60 2.94 -8.35 0.61
N ASN A 61 2.89 -7.03 0.51
CA ASN A 61 3.15 -6.14 1.62
C ASN A 61 1.86 -5.48 2.12
N LEU A 62 1.33 -4.44 1.47
CA LEU A 62 0.13 -3.72 1.93
C LEU A 62 -1.11 -4.63 1.99
N GLY A 63 -1.40 -5.36 0.91
CA GLY A 63 -2.56 -6.25 0.80
C GLY A 63 -2.50 -7.40 1.80
N ASN A 64 -1.32 -8.02 1.97
CA ASN A 64 -1.11 -9.07 2.96
C ASN A 64 -1.26 -8.55 4.40
N LEU A 65 -0.76 -7.35 4.70
CA LEU A 65 -0.91 -6.74 6.02
C LEU A 65 -2.40 -6.55 6.36
N LEU A 66 -3.16 -5.90 5.47
CA LEU A 66 -4.59 -5.72 5.65
C LEU A 66 -5.29 -7.08 5.82
N SER A 67 -4.95 -8.07 5.00
CA SER A 67 -5.50 -9.42 5.11
C SER A 67 -5.26 -10.06 6.47
N ARG A 68 -4.05 -9.94 7.03
CA ARG A 68 -3.71 -10.51 8.33
C ARG A 68 -4.42 -9.78 9.47
N VAL A 69 -4.44 -8.45 9.43
CA VAL A 69 -5.10 -7.62 10.44
C VAL A 69 -6.61 -7.90 10.44
N CYS A 70 -7.26 -7.87 9.28
CA CYS A 70 -8.70 -8.13 9.17
C CYS A 70 -9.08 -9.54 9.63
N LYS A 71 -8.26 -10.56 9.29
CA LYS A 71 -8.53 -11.95 9.68
C LYS A 71 -8.30 -12.20 11.18
N LEU A 72 -7.22 -11.68 11.74
CA LEU A 72 -6.84 -11.97 13.14
C LEU A 72 -7.59 -11.08 14.13
N GLY A 73 -7.99 -9.88 13.70
CA GLY A 73 -8.65 -8.86 14.52
C GLY A 73 -10.12 -8.70 14.24
N GLU A 74 -10.76 -9.61 13.51
CA GLU A 74 -12.20 -9.53 13.20
C GLU A 74 -13.03 -9.28 14.46
N GLY A 75 -13.89 -8.27 14.43
CA GLY A 75 -14.74 -7.88 15.56
C GLY A 75 -14.08 -7.01 16.61
N LEU A 76 -12.75 -6.81 16.59
CA LEU A 76 -12.07 -5.83 17.43
C LEU A 76 -12.52 -4.42 17.06
N THR A 77 -12.78 -3.61 18.08
CA THR A 77 -13.10 -2.19 17.91
C THR A 77 -11.80 -1.40 17.81
N VAL A 78 -11.66 -0.63 16.74
CA VAL A 78 -10.55 0.30 16.53
C VAL A 78 -11.12 1.70 16.69
N GLU A 79 -10.72 2.36 17.77
CA GLU A 79 -11.17 3.73 18.03
C GLU A 79 -10.68 4.68 16.92
N GLU A 80 -11.48 5.70 16.66
CA GLU A 80 -11.04 6.81 15.83
C GLU A 80 -10.03 7.65 16.59
N GLU A 81 -8.88 7.87 15.96
CA GLU A 81 -7.90 8.79 16.47
C GLU A 81 -7.84 10.00 15.56
N LYS A 82 -7.74 11.19 16.18
CA LYS A 82 -7.44 12.41 15.44
C LYS A 82 -6.09 12.23 14.77
N PHE A 83 -6.07 12.38 13.46
CA PHE A 83 -4.87 12.21 12.66
C PHE A 83 -4.56 13.50 11.91
N GLU A 84 -3.30 13.91 11.96
CA GLU A 84 -2.79 15.09 11.26
C GLU A 84 -1.67 14.64 10.33
N ILE A 85 -1.70 15.13 9.09
CA ILE A 85 -0.69 14.84 8.07
C ILE A 85 0.65 15.40 8.55
N GLU A 86 1.67 14.56 8.60
CA GLU A 86 3.00 14.96 9.03
C GLU A 86 3.64 15.94 8.04
N LYS A 87 4.32 16.96 8.57
CA LYS A 87 4.99 18.00 7.76
C LYS A 87 5.93 17.42 6.72
N LYS A 88 6.66 16.35 7.08
CA LYS A 88 7.57 15.66 6.16
C LYS A 88 6.86 15.15 4.90
N TYR A 89 5.67 14.57 5.04
CA TYR A 89 4.90 14.11 3.88
C TYR A 89 4.45 15.29 3.02
N ILE A 90 3.96 16.37 3.64
CA ILE A 90 3.55 17.60 2.95
C ILE A 90 4.72 18.17 2.14
N GLU A 91 5.90 18.29 2.77
CA GLU A 91 7.11 18.79 2.11
C GLU A 91 7.50 17.94 0.89
N LEU A 92 7.41 16.61 0.99
CA LEU A 92 7.72 15.73 -0.15
C LEU A 92 6.70 15.92 -1.29
N ILE A 93 5.40 16.01 -0.97
CA ILE A 93 4.36 16.24 -1.97
C ILE A 93 4.48 17.62 -2.63
N ASP A 94 4.72 18.68 -1.86
CA ASP A 94 4.87 20.05 -2.36
C ASP A 94 6.07 20.19 -3.31
N ASN A 95 7.10 19.37 -3.12
CA ASN A 95 8.27 19.29 -3.99
C ASN A 95 8.14 18.23 -5.11
N LEU A 96 6.94 17.68 -5.33
CA LEU A 96 6.64 16.66 -6.35
C LEU A 96 7.47 15.36 -6.21
N LYS A 97 7.98 15.09 -5.00
CA LYS A 97 8.73 13.87 -4.65
C LYS A 97 7.76 12.74 -4.25
N PHE A 98 6.86 12.39 -5.17
CA PHE A 98 5.80 11.40 -4.92
C PHE A 98 6.36 10.02 -4.56
N ASP A 99 7.44 9.61 -5.21
CA ASP A 99 8.08 8.34 -4.94
C ASP A 99 8.61 8.29 -3.51
N GLU A 100 9.33 9.32 -3.07
CA GLU A 100 9.83 9.44 -1.70
C GLU A 100 8.68 9.51 -0.69
N ALA A 101 7.61 10.29 -0.98
CA ALA A 101 6.45 10.42 -0.11
C ALA A 101 5.75 9.07 0.11
N ILE A 102 5.48 8.34 -0.96
CA ILE A 102 4.86 7.00 -0.90
C ILE A 102 5.81 6.03 -0.20
N GLY A 103 7.11 6.07 -0.52
CA GLY A 103 8.11 5.24 0.15
C GLY A 103 8.13 5.43 1.66
N TRP A 104 8.08 6.69 2.11
CA TRP A 104 8.01 7.03 3.52
C TRP A 104 6.74 6.48 4.19
N VAL A 105 5.58 6.54 3.54
CA VAL A 105 4.34 5.94 4.06
C VAL A 105 4.46 4.42 4.22
N PHE A 106 5.03 3.74 3.22
CA PHE A 106 5.25 2.29 3.29
C PHE A 106 6.18 1.92 4.45
N GLU A 107 7.31 2.60 4.57
CA GLU A 107 8.29 2.34 5.64
C GLU A 107 7.69 2.56 7.04
N ASN A 108 6.99 3.68 7.25
CA ASN A 108 6.58 4.11 8.59
C ASN A 108 5.33 3.41 9.10
N TYR A 109 4.45 2.95 8.21
CA TYR A 109 3.16 2.38 8.60
C TYR A 109 2.94 0.96 8.10
N VAL A 110 3.39 0.61 6.89
CA VAL A 110 3.14 -0.72 6.31
C VAL A 110 4.24 -1.71 6.74
N ASP A 111 5.49 -1.40 6.46
CA ASP A 111 6.65 -2.26 6.77
C ASP A 111 6.82 -2.42 8.28
N LYS A 112 6.74 -1.30 9.01
CA LYS A 112 6.76 -1.30 10.47
C LYS A 112 5.68 -2.22 11.07
N SER A 113 4.46 -2.17 10.55
CA SER A 113 3.36 -3.03 11.03
C SER A 113 3.57 -4.50 10.66
N ASN A 114 4.08 -4.79 9.46
CA ASN A 114 4.43 -6.16 9.08
C ASN A 114 5.51 -6.75 9.99
N ASN A 115 6.57 -5.98 10.27
CA ASN A 115 7.63 -6.38 11.20
C ASN A 115 7.06 -6.59 12.61
N ARG A 116 6.23 -5.67 13.09
CA ARG A 116 5.57 -5.76 14.38
C ARG A 116 4.70 -7.01 14.53
N LEU A 117 3.89 -7.37 13.53
CA LEU A 117 3.14 -8.62 13.52
C LEU A 117 4.06 -9.84 13.55
N ASN A 118 5.19 -9.81 12.86
CA ASN A 118 6.13 -10.93 12.82
C ASN A 118 6.87 -11.11 14.15
N GLU A 119 7.24 -10.02 14.82
CA GLU A 119 7.87 -10.04 16.15
C GLU A 119 6.93 -10.58 17.22
N VAL A 120 5.67 -10.12 17.25
CA VAL A 120 4.69 -10.50 18.28
C VAL A 120 4.05 -11.86 17.98
N ALA A 121 3.95 -12.24 16.70
CA ALA A 121 3.29 -13.46 16.24
C ALA A 121 1.87 -13.67 16.81
N PRO A 122 0.93 -12.71 16.64
CA PRO A 122 -0.40 -12.76 17.28
C PRO A 122 -1.26 -13.96 16.92
N TRP A 123 -0.95 -14.68 15.83
CA TRP A 123 -1.63 -15.93 15.47
C TRP A 123 -1.29 -17.10 16.41
N LYS A 124 -0.30 -16.94 17.30
CA LYS A 124 0.04 -17.91 18.36
C LYS A 124 -0.60 -17.56 19.70
N LEU A 125 -1.27 -16.42 19.80
CA LEU A 125 -1.90 -15.92 21.02
C LEU A 125 -3.41 -16.15 20.96
N GLU A 126 -4.04 -16.35 22.12
CA GLU A 126 -5.49 -16.47 22.23
C GLU A 126 -6.19 -15.17 21.84
N ALA A 127 -7.47 -15.25 21.43
CA ALA A 127 -8.20 -14.10 20.88
C ALA A 127 -8.41 -12.95 21.87
N ASP A 128 -8.51 -13.26 23.16
CA ASP A 128 -8.67 -12.32 24.28
C ASP A 128 -7.34 -11.90 24.92
N ASP A 129 -6.21 -12.39 24.41
CA ASP A 129 -4.88 -12.00 24.88
C ASP A 129 -4.64 -10.50 24.66
N ALA A 130 -4.27 -9.80 25.73
CA ALA A 130 -4.08 -8.35 25.71
C ALA A 130 -3.00 -7.92 24.71
N LYS A 131 -1.92 -8.69 24.54
CA LYS A 131 -0.84 -8.40 23.60
C LYS A 131 -1.30 -8.58 22.17
N ARG A 132 -2.13 -9.60 21.91
CA ARG A 132 -2.77 -9.80 20.60
C ARG A 132 -3.66 -8.61 20.23
N ILE A 133 -4.51 -8.17 21.16
CA ILE A 133 -5.43 -7.04 20.94
C ILE A 133 -4.63 -5.75 20.70
N GLU A 134 -3.62 -5.48 21.53
CA GLU A 134 -2.74 -4.31 21.41
C GLU A 134 -2.10 -4.24 20.02
N VAL A 135 -1.43 -5.33 19.58
CA VAL A 135 -0.69 -5.32 18.31
C VAL A 135 -1.59 -5.21 17.09
N LEU A 136 -2.77 -5.86 17.11
CA LEU A 136 -3.72 -5.79 16.00
C LEU A 136 -4.37 -4.40 15.91
N THR A 137 -4.64 -3.77 17.05
CA THR A 137 -5.15 -2.40 17.11
C THR A 137 -4.12 -1.41 16.59
N GLU A 138 -2.85 -1.53 17.01
CA GLU A 138 -1.73 -0.72 16.51
C GLU A 138 -1.60 -0.82 14.98
N CYS A 139 -1.63 -2.06 14.45
CA CYS A 139 -1.52 -2.29 13.01
C CYS A 139 -2.73 -1.77 12.24
N ALA A 140 -3.95 -1.89 12.78
CA ALA A 140 -5.15 -1.34 12.17
C ALA A 140 -5.11 0.20 12.11
N GLN A 141 -4.65 0.86 13.17
CA GLN A 141 -4.46 2.31 13.17
C GLN A 141 -3.41 2.75 12.14
N ASN A 142 -2.28 2.03 12.05
CA ASN A 142 -1.26 2.32 11.05
C ASN A 142 -1.79 2.12 9.62
N LEU A 143 -2.60 1.09 9.36
CA LEU A 143 -3.27 0.91 8.08
C LEU A 143 -4.22 2.07 7.74
N LYS A 144 -5.00 2.57 8.73
CA LYS A 144 -5.85 3.76 8.54
C LYS A 144 -5.01 5.00 8.18
N ARG A 145 -3.90 5.23 8.89
CA ARG A 145 -2.97 6.36 8.59
C ARG A 145 -2.37 6.22 7.19
N ALA A 146 -1.90 5.02 6.83
CA ALA A 146 -1.38 4.74 5.50
C ALA A 146 -2.44 5.01 4.42
N ALA A 147 -3.69 4.56 4.61
CA ALA A 147 -4.79 4.82 3.68
C ALA A 147 -5.06 6.33 3.51
N ILE A 148 -5.04 7.12 4.59
CA ILE A 148 -5.23 8.57 4.50
C ILE A 148 -4.13 9.21 3.63
N TYR A 149 -2.86 8.88 3.84
CA TYR A 149 -1.77 9.40 3.00
C TYR A 149 -1.86 8.90 1.55
N LEU A 150 -2.25 7.65 1.34
CA LEU A 150 -2.30 7.05 0.01
C LEU A 150 -3.54 7.50 -0.78
N GLN A 151 -4.50 8.19 -0.17
CA GLN A 151 -5.74 8.63 -0.83
C GLN A 151 -5.49 9.49 -2.08
N ALA A 152 -4.42 10.30 -2.10
CA ALA A 152 -4.05 11.09 -3.27
C ALA A 152 -3.63 10.23 -4.49
N VAL A 153 -3.13 9.02 -4.24
CA VAL A 153 -2.54 8.14 -5.26
C VAL A 153 -3.41 6.91 -5.54
N MET A 154 -3.96 6.28 -4.51
CA MET A 154 -4.79 5.08 -4.57
C MET A 154 -6.13 5.31 -3.83
N PRO A 155 -7.03 6.17 -4.34
CA PRO A 155 -8.25 6.55 -3.63
C PRO A 155 -9.19 5.38 -3.34
N GLY A 156 -9.38 4.46 -4.30
CA GLY A 156 -10.30 3.33 -4.12
C GLY A 156 -9.79 2.30 -3.10
N THR A 157 -8.50 2.04 -3.12
CA THR A 157 -7.78 1.20 -2.16
C THR A 157 -7.86 1.81 -0.76
N SER A 158 -7.66 3.12 -0.67
CA SER A 158 -7.69 3.85 0.60
C SER A 158 -9.08 3.83 1.21
N GLU A 159 -10.13 4.10 0.41
CA GLU A 159 -11.52 3.98 0.84
C GLU A 159 -11.85 2.56 1.30
N ASN A 160 -11.36 1.55 0.56
CA ASN A 160 -11.53 0.15 0.94
C ASN A 160 -10.97 -0.10 2.34
N ILE A 161 -9.66 0.16 2.55
CA ILE A 161 -8.97 -0.04 3.83
C ILE A 161 -9.72 0.65 4.97
N LEU A 162 -10.07 1.94 4.79
CA LEU A 162 -10.77 2.70 5.82
C LEU A 162 -12.12 2.05 6.16
N LYS A 163 -12.87 1.57 5.16
CA LYS A 163 -14.16 0.90 5.36
C LYS A 163 -14.06 -0.43 6.11
N GLN A 164 -12.96 -1.19 5.95
CA GLN A 164 -12.78 -2.43 6.73
C GLN A 164 -12.38 -2.19 8.18
N LEU A 165 -11.75 -1.05 8.46
CA LEU A 165 -11.21 -0.70 9.77
C LEU A 165 -12.03 0.39 10.49
N ASP A 166 -13.24 0.68 9.97
CA ASP A 166 -14.17 1.65 10.52
C ASP A 166 -15.02 1.03 11.64
N GLY A 167 -14.85 1.56 12.85
CA GLY A 167 -15.44 1.04 14.07
C GLY A 167 -14.93 -0.35 14.41
N LYS A 168 -15.59 -1.40 13.89
CA LYS A 168 -15.16 -2.80 14.08
C LYS A 168 -14.47 -3.33 12.85
N ILE A 169 -13.35 -4.00 13.05
CA ILE A 169 -12.62 -4.67 11.97
C ILE A 169 -13.52 -5.72 11.33
N ARG A 170 -13.67 -5.64 10.00
CA ARG A 170 -14.49 -6.55 9.20
C ARG A 170 -13.61 -7.53 8.43
N ALA A 171 -14.08 -8.76 8.28
CA ALA A 171 -13.47 -9.71 7.35
C ALA A 171 -13.46 -9.13 5.92
N LEU A 172 -12.37 -9.41 5.20
CA LEU A 172 -12.26 -9.05 3.78
C LEU A 172 -13.06 -10.04 2.94
N ALA A 173 -13.91 -9.51 2.06
CA ALA A 173 -14.65 -10.31 1.08
C ALA A 173 -13.77 -10.86 -0.06
N GLY A 174 -12.51 -10.40 -0.18
CA GLY A 174 -11.53 -10.81 -1.19
C GLY A 174 -10.19 -10.11 -0.99
N GLY A 175 -9.16 -10.53 -1.74
CA GLY A 175 -7.85 -9.87 -1.72
C GLY A 175 -7.90 -8.48 -2.39
N LEU A 176 -7.20 -7.50 -1.81
CA LEU A 176 -7.15 -6.12 -2.32
C LEU A 176 -6.39 -6.01 -3.65
N PHE A 177 -5.38 -6.88 -3.82
CA PHE A 177 -4.49 -6.90 -4.97
C PHE A 177 -4.27 -8.36 -5.40
N PRO A 178 -4.84 -8.80 -6.54
CA PRO A 178 -4.57 -10.12 -7.10
C PRO A 178 -3.10 -10.22 -7.51
N ARG A 179 -2.39 -11.31 -7.19
CA ARG A 179 -1.03 -11.52 -7.70
C ARG A 179 -1.05 -11.72 -9.21
N ILE A 180 -0.02 -11.21 -9.89
CA ILE A 180 0.11 -11.19 -11.36
C ILE A 180 1.41 -11.86 -11.78
#